data_AF-A0A958WZF1-F1
#
_entry.id   AF-A0A958WZF1-F1
#
_cell.length_a   1.000
_cell.length_b   1.000
_cell.length_c   1.000
_cell.angle_alpha   90.00
_cell.angle_beta   90.00
_cell.angle_gamma   90.00
#
_symmetry.space_group_name_H-M   'P 1'
#
loop_
_entity.id
_entity.type
_entity.pdbx_description
1 polymer ?
#
loop_
_entity_poly.entity_id
_entity_poly.type
_entity_poly.pdbx_seq_one_letter_code
_entity_poly.pdbx_strand_id
1 'polypeptide(L)'
;MKIFRILSAIAIVAVIQSCQSDSKPGSIPKPTAVNEAPVTPRPSVYLYMVMVDNLNLREQPNKSGRVIVRFPEGSFVEGTGVISDNKEEATLRGIPYNEPYFQVKTSDNQNIGWAYSAALKPVYTGAISTRPDLNRLSKLSAFLKTLDVTKLENGGKAIEFVKTNYASSSGTLADAVFVMLENFLSTMEREGMFYKETEDFTWTDSDFEDIFQDRFDMNKYPLTKKYGQNGFRMEAAEGSVFPVVDWFKLGDFFVGRVTPPMKEYLEQSIAELKSYAYDDGGIVIGLDTIAQRAIFWEKFNQMNPYFVRGYETKETERWLRMVLVSGTDNTPVFDYDNNKITDDFKKVWAIILDKYPGTQLAKTVKEFSDLCAAEGGKRTQKVEDWQNNFANRTGE
;
A
#
# COMPACT_ATOMS: atom_id res chain seq x y z
N MET A 1 -2.32 -4.93 -3.65
CA MET A 1 -2.38 -5.61 -2.34
C MET A 1 -3.83 -6.02 -2.12
N LYS A 2 -4.17 -7.30 -2.38
CA LYS A 2 -5.53 -7.80 -2.20
C LYS A 2 -5.75 -8.01 -0.70
N ILE A 3 -6.32 -7.00 -0.04
CA ILE A 3 -6.84 -7.14 1.32
C ILE A 3 -8.01 -8.14 1.23
N PHE A 4 -8.04 -9.02 2.22
CA PHE A 4 -8.89 -10.20 2.29
C PHE A 4 -10.37 -9.86 2.03
N ARG A 5 -10.97 -10.58 1.08
CA ARG A 5 -12.43 -10.68 0.95
C ARG A 5 -12.91 -11.74 1.94
N ILE A 6 -13.64 -11.35 2.96
CA ILE A 6 -14.56 -12.25 3.65
C ILE A 6 -15.96 -11.70 3.39
N LEU A 7 -16.67 -12.34 2.46
CA LEU A 7 -18.10 -12.11 2.24
C LEU A 7 -18.87 -12.97 3.22
N SER A 8 -19.75 -12.39 4.03
CA SER A 8 -21.02 -13.02 4.43
C SER A 8 -22.00 -12.00 5.00
N ALA A 9 -23.16 -11.95 4.35
CA ALA A 9 -24.30 -11.10 4.63
C ALA A 9 -24.93 -11.35 6.01
N ILE A 10 -25.42 -10.29 6.66
CA ILE A 10 -26.69 -10.23 7.41
C ILE A 10 -27.11 -8.76 7.50
N ALA A 11 -28.33 -8.47 7.05
CA ALA A 11 -28.95 -7.16 7.11
C ALA A 11 -29.43 -6.84 8.53
N ILE A 12 -29.07 -5.66 9.05
CA ILE A 12 -29.75 -5.03 10.18
C ILE A 12 -30.03 -3.57 9.84
N VAL A 13 -31.32 -3.23 9.79
CA VAL A 13 -31.84 -1.88 9.60
C VAL A 13 -31.59 -1.09 10.88
N ALA A 14 -30.72 -0.07 10.82
CA ALA A 14 -30.58 0.94 11.86
C ALA A 14 -30.96 2.32 11.30
N VAL A 15 -32.09 2.85 11.76
CA VAL A 15 -32.54 4.21 11.48
C VAL A 15 -31.76 5.15 12.39
N ILE A 16 -30.95 6.04 11.83
CA ILE A 16 -30.31 7.12 12.59
C ILE A 16 -30.61 8.46 11.93
N GLN A 17 -31.28 9.33 12.69
CA GLN A 17 -31.59 10.71 12.33
C GLN A 17 -30.30 11.55 12.33
N SER A 18 -30.01 12.20 11.20
CA SER A 18 -28.88 13.12 11.07
C SER A 18 -29.21 14.47 11.71
N CYS A 19 -28.45 14.87 12.75
CA CYS A 19 -28.33 16.27 13.13
C CYS A 19 -27.10 16.87 12.43
N GLN A 20 -27.36 17.88 11.60
CA GLN A 20 -26.35 18.69 10.90
C GLN A 20 -25.54 19.49 11.92
N SER A 21 -24.22 19.50 11.76
CA SER A 21 -23.38 20.59 12.30
C SER A 21 -22.51 21.15 11.18
N ASP A 22 -22.79 22.42 10.86
CA ASP A 22 -22.07 23.21 9.87
C ASP A 22 -20.66 23.52 10.36
N SER A 23 -19.65 23.14 9.57
CA SER A 23 -18.31 23.73 9.67
C SER A 23 -17.89 24.26 8.29
N LYS A 24 -17.57 25.56 8.27
CA LYS A 24 -17.18 26.30 7.06
C LYS A 24 -15.83 25.79 6.52
N PRO A 25 -15.68 25.54 5.22
CA PRO A 25 -14.41 25.13 4.64
C PRO A 25 -13.44 26.32 4.55
N GLY A 26 -12.26 26.16 5.14
CA GLY A 26 -11.12 27.06 4.95
C GLY A 26 -10.61 27.03 3.50
N SER A 27 -10.17 28.18 2.98
CA SER A 27 -9.66 28.33 1.62
C SER A 27 -8.31 27.62 1.44
N ILE A 28 -8.26 26.66 0.51
CA ILE A 28 -7.03 25.96 0.08
C ILE A 28 -6.51 26.60 -1.22
N PRO A 29 -5.18 26.73 -1.44
CA PRO A 29 -4.61 27.48 -2.56
C PRO A 29 -4.93 26.86 -3.92
N LYS A 30 -5.03 27.73 -4.93
CA LYS A 30 -5.30 27.38 -6.34
C LYS A 30 -4.14 26.54 -6.93
N PRO A 31 -4.39 25.46 -7.69
CA PRO A 31 -3.31 24.65 -8.27
C PRO A 31 -2.57 25.41 -9.38
N THR A 32 -1.25 25.50 -9.23
CA THR A 32 -0.34 25.94 -10.28
C THR A 32 -0.29 24.88 -11.39
N ALA A 33 -0.14 25.32 -12.65
CA ALA A 33 0.06 24.46 -13.80
C ALA A 33 1.16 23.40 -13.52
N VAL A 34 0.92 22.17 -13.97
CA VAL A 34 1.85 21.05 -13.85
C VAL A 34 3.10 21.39 -14.68
N ASN A 35 4.13 21.94 -14.02
CA ASN A 35 5.46 22.01 -14.61
C ASN A 35 5.94 20.57 -14.88
N GLU A 36 6.64 20.37 -16.01
CA GLU A 36 7.30 19.10 -16.31
C GLU A 36 8.09 18.63 -15.08
N ALA A 37 7.84 17.39 -14.65
CA ALA A 37 8.52 16.81 -13.50
C ALA A 37 10.04 16.85 -13.76
N PRO A 38 10.87 17.16 -12.73
CA PRO A 38 12.31 17.07 -12.87
C PRO A 38 12.70 15.69 -13.39
N VAL A 39 13.64 15.61 -14.33
CA VAL A 39 14.16 14.33 -14.83
C VAL A 39 14.91 13.64 -13.69
N THR A 40 14.22 12.75 -12.96
CA THR A 40 14.83 11.92 -11.92
C THR A 40 15.81 10.95 -12.58
N PRO A 41 17.13 11.02 -12.27
CA PRO A 41 18.11 10.15 -12.91
C PRO A 41 17.78 8.68 -12.68
N ARG A 42 18.02 7.84 -13.70
CA ARG A 42 17.83 6.40 -13.58
C ARG A 42 18.70 5.86 -12.43
N PRO A 43 18.17 4.98 -11.56
CA PRO A 43 18.92 4.38 -10.47
C PRO A 43 20.12 3.60 -10.98
N SER A 44 21.26 3.75 -10.32
CA SER A 44 22.43 2.89 -10.52
C SER A 44 22.43 1.66 -9.61
N VAL A 45 21.58 1.65 -8.58
CA VAL A 45 21.43 0.58 -7.60
C VAL A 45 19.96 0.29 -7.37
N TYR A 46 19.60 -0.98 -7.50
CA TYR A 46 18.35 -1.56 -7.00
C TYR A 46 18.74 -2.60 -5.95
N LEU A 47 18.49 -2.34 -4.67
CA LEU A 47 18.88 -3.25 -3.60
C LEU A 47 17.66 -4.01 -3.10
N TYR A 48 17.78 -5.34 -3.03
CA TYR A 48 16.73 -6.22 -2.57
C TYR A 48 17.21 -7.07 -1.39
N MET A 49 16.32 -7.28 -0.41
CA MET A 49 16.46 -8.32 0.60
C MET A 49 15.81 -9.60 0.09
N VAL A 50 16.50 -10.73 0.24
CA VAL A 50 15.99 -12.06 -0.13
C VAL A 50 15.00 -12.55 0.94
N MET A 51 13.80 -12.93 0.52
CA MET A 51 12.66 -13.24 1.40
C MET A 51 12.45 -14.73 1.69
N VAL A 52 13.21 -15.59 1.02
CA VAL A 52 13.11 -17.06 1.13
C VAL A 52 14.49 -17.68 1.16
N ASP A 53 14.62 -18.82 1.82
CA ASP A 53 15.88 -19.54 1.82
C ASP A 53 16.13 -20.25 0.48
N ASN A 54 17.40 -20.42 0.12
CA ASN A 54 17.82 -21.07 -1.12
C ASN A 54 17.20 -20.48 -2.41
N LEU A 55 17.04 -19.16 -2.49
CA LEU A 55 16.55 -18.48 -3.69
C LEU A 55 17.51 -18.74 -4.87
N ASN A 56 17.02 -19.38 -5.93
CA ASN A 56 17.82 -19.70 -7.11
C ASN A 56 18.09 -18.44 -7.96
N LEU A 57 19.36 -18.20 -8.26
CA LEU A 57 19.80 -17.36 -9.37
C LEU A 57 19.95 -18.25 -10.62
N ARG A 58 19.30 -17.90 -11.72
CA ARG A 58 19.26 -18.73 -12.93
C ARG A 58 19.89 -18.05 -14.14
N GLU A 59 20.40 -18.83 -15.09
CA GLU A 59 20.90 -18.30 -16.37
C GLU A 59 19.77 -17.73 -17.25
N GLN A 60 18.55 -18.26 -17.10
CA GLN A 60 17.37 -17.84 -17.85
C GLN A 60 16.20 -17.52 -16.88
N PRO A 61 15.29 -16.60 -17.24
CA PRO A 61 14.18 -16.16 -16.38
C PRO A 61 13.01 -17.16 -16.39
N ASN A 62 13.29 -18.42 -16.08
CA ASN A 62 12.27 -19.47 -15.99
C ASN A 62 12.72 -20.60 -15.05
N LYS A 63 11.79 -21.42 -14.54
CA LYS A 63 12.07 -22.52 -13.60
C LYS A 63 12.98 -23.61 -14.16
N SER A 64 13.01 -23.79 -15.48
CA SER A 64 13.87 -24.77 -16.15
C SER A 64 15.31 -24.29 -16.36
N GLY A 65 15.56 -22.98 -16.21
CA GLY A 65 16.88 -22.38 -16.37
C GLY A 65 17.87 -22.94 -15.36
N ARG A 66 19.10 -23.19 -15.79
CA ARG A 66 20.17 -23.70 -14.92
C ARG A 66 20.39 -22.77 -13.73
N VAL A 67 20.50 -23.36 -12.54
CA VAL A 67 20.84 -22.63 -11.30
C VAL A 67 22.34 -22.36 -11.27
N ILE A 68 22.72 -21.09 -11.11
CA ILE A 68 24.09 -20.61 -11.01
C ILE A 68 24.52 -20.52 -9.54
N VAL A 69 23.69 -19.85 -8.73
CA VAL A 69 23.94 -19.53 -7.33
C VAL A 69 22.63 -19.68 -6.55
N ARG A 70 22.71 -19.93 -5.24
CA ARG A 70 21.57 -19.83 -4.32
C ARG A 70 21.84 -18.78 -3.27
N PHE A 71 20.86 -17.93 -3.02
CA PHE A 71 20.93 -16.91 -1.98
C PHE A 71 20.21 -17.38 -0.72
N PRO A 72 20.81 -17.21 0.47
CA PRO A 72 20.12 -17.48 1.72
C PRO A 72 19.12 -16.36 2.05
N GLU A 73 18.08 -16.70 2.81
CA GLU A 73 17.11 -15.71 3.30
C GLU A 73 17.82 -14.59 4.08
N GLY A 74 17.36 -13.35 3.91
CA GLY A 74 17.91 -12.16 4.56
C GLY A 74 19.23 -11.66 3.99
N SER A 75 19.82 -12.34 3.00
CA SER A 75 20.91 -11.76 2.22
C SER A 75 20.42 -10.61 1.33
N PHE A 76 21.37 -9.80 0.86
CA PHE A 76 21.10 -8.68 -0.03
C PHE A 76 21.68 -8.94 -1.42
N VAL A 77 20.92 -8.59 -2.44
CA VAL A 77 21.33 -8.68 -3.85
C VAL A 77 21.06 -7.36 -4.56
N GLU A 78 21.88 -7.03 -5.55
CA GLU A 78 21.68 -5.84 -6.37
C GLU A 78 21.07 -6.21 -7.72
N GLY A 79 20.01 -5.54 -8.12
CA GLY A 79 19.41 -5.66 -9.45
C GLY A 79 20.06 -4.75 -10.48
N THR A 80 19.91 -5.14 -11.75
CA THR A 80 20.33 -4.32 -12.91
C THR A 80 19.21 -3.39 -13.39
N GLY A 81 18.01 -3.52 -12.83
CA GLY A 81 16.79 -2.83 -13.29
C GLY A 81 16.16 -3.48 -14.52
N VAL A 82 16.64 -4.65 -14.95
CA VAL A 82 16.05 -5.44 -16.04
C VAL A 82 15.04 -6.43 -15.44
N ILE A 83 13.83 -6.44 -16.01
CA ILE A 83 12.70 -7.31 -15.65
C ILE A 83 12.40 -8.21 -16.84
N SER A 84 12.12 -9.48 -16.62
CA SER A 84 11.78 -10.41 -17.69
C SER A 84 10.35 -10.22 -18.20
N ASP A 85 10.13 -10.44 -19.49
CA ASP A 85 8.78 -10.54 -20.06
C ASP A 85 8.03 -11.79 -19.55
N ASN A 86 8.79 -12.87 -19.29
CA ASN A 86 8.24 -14.11 -18.75
C ASN A 86 7.79 -13.93 -17.29
N LYS A 87 6.61 -14.48 -16.96
CA LYS A 87 6.11 -14.65 -15.59
C LYS A 87 5.82 -16.12 -15.35
N GLU A 88 6.00 -16.57 -14.11
CA GLU A 88 5.66 -17.94 -13.73
C GLU A 88 4.93 -17.95 -12.40
N GLU A 89 4.07 -18.94 -12.22
CA GLU A 89 3.39 -19.13 -10.94
C GLU A 89 4.31 -19.77 -9.91
N ALA A 90 4.35 -19.27 -8.68
CA ALA A 90 4.99 -19.96 -7.57
C ALA A 90 4.30 -19.63 -6.25
N THR A 91 4.25 -20.61 -5.35
CA THR A 91 3.70 -20.42 -4.01
C THR A 91 4.82 -20.11 -3.03
N LEU A 92 4.79 -18.93 -2.42
CA LEU A 92 5.72 -18.55 -1.35
C LEU A 92 4.92 -18.36 -0.06
N ARG A 93 5.30 -19.08 1.01
CA ARG A 93 4.63 -19.02 2.33
C ARG A 93 3.10 -19.21 2.24
N GLY A 94 2.66 -20.17 1.41
CA GLY A 94 1.24 -20.47 1.19
C GLY A 94 0.49 -19.50 0.26
N ILE A 95 1.14 -18.44 -0.22
CA ILE A 95 0.53 -17.43 -1.10
C ILE A 95 0.95 -17.70 -2.54
N PRO A 96 0.00 -17.86 -3.48
CA PRO A 96 0.31 -17.98 -4.89
C PRO A 96 0.69 -16.61 -5.48
N TYR A 97 1.78 -16.59 -6.23
CA TYR A 97 2.28 -15.45 -6.99
C TYR A 97 2.36 -15.82 -8.46
N ASN A 98 2.10 -14.87 -9.36
CA ASN A 98 2.41 -14.99 -10.79
C ASN A 98 3.24 -13.77 -11.20
N GLU A 99 4.54 -13.87 -11.00
CA GLU A 99 5.45 -12.73 -11.02
C GLU A 99 6.60 -12.93 -12.02
N PRO A 100 7.23 -11.85 -12.50
CA PRO A 100 8.38 -11.95 -13.39
C PRO A 100 9.65 -12.31 -12.63
N TYR A 101 10.75 -12.42 -13.35
CA TYR A 101 12.10 -12.51 -12.80
C TYR A 101 12.80 -11.16 -12.90
N PHE A 102 13.59 -10.82 -11.88
CA PHE A 102 14.49 -9.69 -11.89
C PHE A 102 15.91 -10.16 -12.18
N GLN A 103 16.62 -9.44 -13.04
CA GLN A 103 18.03 -9.69 -13.24
C GLN A 103 18.83 -9.07 -12.09
N VAL A 104 19.58 -9.90 -11.37
CA VAL A 104 20.38 -9.53 -10.20
C VAL A 104 21.80 -10.02 -10.32
N LYS A 105 22.71 -9.42 -9.54
CA LYS A 105 24.13 -9.76 -9.47
C LYS A 105 24.52 -10.19 -8.07
N THR A 106 25.48 -11.10 -7.98
CA THR A 106 26.15 -11.48 -6.72
C THR A 106 26.98 -10.31 -6.17
N SER A 107 27.23 -10.30 -4.86
CA SER A 107 27.97 -9.23 -4.17
C SER A 107 29.42 -9.07 -4.65
N ASP A 108 30.03 -10.15 -5.16
CA ASP A 108 31.35 -10.16 -5.80
C ASP A 108 31.33 -9.75 -7.28
N ASN A 109 30.16 -9.43 -7.82
CA ASN A 109 29.90 -9.17 -9.25
C ASN A 109 30.32 -10.29 -10.21
N GLN A 110 30.59 -11.51 -9.72
CA GLN A 110 31.04 -12.62 -10.56
C GLN A 110 29.91 -13.29 -11.34
N ASN A 111 28.67 -13.22 -10.83
CA ASN A 111 27.52 -13.86 -11.45
C ASN A 111 26.39 -12.83 -11.63
N ILE A 112 25.82 -12.82 -12.84
CA ILE A 112 24.60 -12.08 -13.18
C ILE A 112 23.59 -13.10 -13.69
N GLY A 113 22.37 -13.06 -13.17
CA GLY A 113 21.32 -14.00 -13.55
C GLY A 113 19.95 -13.54 -13.11
N TRP A 114 18.98 -14.44 -13.13
CA TRP A 114 17.57 -14.17 -12.92
C TRP A 114 17.07 -14.77 -11.61
N ALA A 115 16.47 -13.94 -10.77
CA ALA A 115 15.84 -14.34 -9.51
C ALA A 115 14.34 -14.05 -9.57
N TYR A 116 13.52 -14.96 -9.05
CA TYR A 116 12.07 -14.81 -9.04
C TYR A 116 11.66 -13.62 -8.16
N SER A 117 10.95 -12.64 -8.72
CA SER A 117 10.79 -11.32 -8.09
C SER A 117 9.94 -11.34 -6.82
N ALA A 118 8.95 -12.24 -6.70
CA ALA A 118 8.15 -12.36 -5.48
C ALA A 118 8.98 -12.77 -4.24
N ALA A 119 10.17 -13.32 -4.44
CA ALA A 119 11.10 -13.68 -3.38
C ALA A 119 12.08 -12.55 -3.00
N LEU A 120 11.89 -11.35 -3.54
CA LEU A 120 12.74 -10.18 -3.33
C LEU A 120 11.91 -9.02 -2.77
N LYS A 121 12.36 -8.43 -1.65
CA LYS A 121 11.78 -7.19 -1.12
C LYS A 121 12.70 -6.02 -1.48
N PRO A 122 12.24 -5.03 -2.28
CA PRO A 122 13.01 -3.82 -2.51
C PRO A 122 13.26 -3.09 -1.17
N VAL A 123 14.51 -2.75 -0.88
CA VAL A 123 14.89 -2.01 0.33
C VAL A 123 15.56 -0.67 0.01
N TYR A 124 16.07 -0.50 -1.20
CA TYR A 124 16.61 0.77 -1.68
C TYR A 124 16.62 0.83 -3.21
N THR A 125 16.41 2.03 -3.76
CA THR A 125 16.57 2.30 -5.20
C THR A 125 17.13 3.71 -5.35
N GLY A 126 18.29 3.85 -6.01
CA GLY A 126 18.91 5.17 -6.18
C GLY A 126 20.36 5.14 -6.66
N ALA A 127 21.10 6.21 -6.36
CA ALA A 127 22.50 6.38 -6.72
C ALA A 127 23.44 5.63 -5.78
N ILE A 128 24.54 5.08 -6.30
CA ILE A 128 25.55 4.38 -5.47
C ILE A 128 26.07 5.24 -4.29
N SER A 129 26.14 6.57 -4.48
CA SER A 129 26.60 7.53 -3.48
C SER A 129 25.68 7.67 -2.26
N THR A 130 24.40 7.30 -2.39
CA THR A 130 23.42 7.35 -1.30
C THR A 130 22.94 5.96 -0.88
N ARG A 131 23.63 4.90 -1.33
CA ARG A 131 23.31 3.52 -0.96
C ARG A 131 23.44 3.34 0.56
N PRO A 132 22.45 2.73 1.23
CA PRO A 132 22.52 2.49 2.67
C PRO A 132 23.66 1.52 3.03
N ASP A 133 24.15 1.63 4.26
CA ASP A 133 25.21 0.76 4.80
C ASP A 133 24.75 -0.70 4.88
N LEU A 134 25.29 -1.54 3.99
CA LEU A 134 24.96 -2.96 3.89
C LEU A 134 25.34 -3.77 5.13
N ASN A 135 26.38 -3.39 5.87
CA ASN A 135 26.76 -4.09 7.09
C ASN A 135 25.70 -3.86 8.18
N ARG A 136 25.19 -2.63 8.26
CA ARG A 136 24.08 -2.30 9.17
C ARG A 136 22.81 -3.05 8.76
N LEU A 137 22.42 -3.01 7.49
CA LEU A 137 21.25 -3.76 7.03
C LEU A 137 21.40 -5.28 7.26
N SER A 138 22.59 -5.84 7.04
CA SER A 138 22.90 -7.25 7.32
C SER A 138 22.76 -7.58 8.81
N LYS A 139 23.19 -6.68 9.70
CA LYS A 139 22.99 -6.84 11.16
C LYS A 139 21.50 -6.85 11.54
N LEU A 140 20.69 -5.97 10.95
CA LEU A 140 19.24 -5.97 11.19
C LEU A 140 18.60 -7.25 10.67
N SER A 141 18.90 -7.65 9.43
CA SER A 141 18.33 -8.86 8.84
C SER A 141 18.69 -10.11 9.64
N ALA A 142 19.96 -10.25 10.03
CA ALA A 142 20.42 -11.36 10.86
C ALA A 142 19.67 -11.43 12.20
N PHE A 143 19.41 -10.28 12.84
CA PHE A 143 18.62 -10.23 14.07
C PHE A 143 17.17 -10.62 13.85
N LEU A 144 16.48 -10.02 12.86
CA LEU A 144 15.07 -10.30 12.57
C LEU A 144 14.85 -11.79 12.24
N LYS A 145 15.79 -12.44 11.56
CA LYS A 145 15.74 -13.89 11.27
C LYS A 145 15.78 -14.78 12.51
N THR A 146 16.26 -14.29 13.65
CA THR A 146 16.23 -15.05 14.91
C THR A 146 14.86 -15.05 15.57
N LEU A 147 13.93 -14.21 15.08
CA LEU A 147 12.63 -13.99 15.67
C LEU A 147 11.55 -14.80 14.94
N ASP A 148 10.83 -15.62 15.69
CA ASP A 148 9.65 -16.33 15.22
C ASP A 148 8.49 -15.34 15.03
N VAL A 149 7.98 -15.23 13.80
CA VAL A 149 6.90 -14.30 13.44
C VAL A 149 5.55 -14.67 14.05
N THR A 150 5.40 -15.90 14.55
CA THR A 150 4.17 -16.38 15.22
C THR A 150 4.12 -16.05 16.71
N LYS A 151 5.17 -15.41 17.25
CA LYS A 151 5.28 -15.04 18.66
C LYS A 151 5.13 -13.54 18.84
N LEU A 152 4.01 -13.10 19.41
CA LEU A 152 3.68 -11.67 19.54
C LEU A 152 4.80 -10.86 20.20
N GLU A 153 5.45 -11.39 21.26
CA GLU A 153 6.53 -10.72 21.98
C GLU A 153 7.75 -10.36 21.11
N ASN A 154 7.89 -11.01 19.95
CA ASN A 154 8.98 -10.74 19.04
C ASN A 154 8.78 -9.44 18.24
N GLY A 155 7.55 -8.92 18.12
CA GLY A 155 7.29 -7.60 17.55
C GLY A 155 7.91 -6.50 18.41
N GLY A 156 7.75 -6.59 19.73
CA GLY A 156 8.40 -5.70 20.69
C GLY A 156 9.93 -5.78 20.65
N LYS A 157 10.49 -7.00 20.54
CA LYS A 157 11.95 -7.20 20.39
C LYS A 157 12.50 -6.57 19.10
N ALA A 158 11.78 -6.70 17.99
CA ALA A 158 12.16 -6.09 16.71
C ALA A 158 12.17 -4.55 16.80
N ILE A 159 11.11 -3.96 17.35
CA ILE A 159 11.00 -2.52 17.54
C ILE A 159 12.10 -2.01 18.48
N GLU A 160 12.33 -2.68 19.60
CA GLU A 160 13.35 -2.28 20.58
C GLU A 160 14.76 -2.37 19.99
N PHE A 161 15.05 -3.42 19.22
CA PHE A 161 16.32 -3.54 18.52
C PHE A 161 16.54 -2.37 17.55
N VAL A 162 15.50 -1.98 16.79
CA VAL A 162 15.56 -0.84 15.88
C VAL A 162 15.76 0.47 16.65
N LYS A 163 14.97 0.71 17.70
CA LYS A 163 15.11 1.91 18.55
C LYS A 163 16.51 2.02 19.14
N THR A 164 17.05 0.95 19.68
CA THR A 164 18.37 0.94 20.31
C THR A 164 19.52 1.08 19.28
N ASN A 165 19.48 0.34 18.16
CA ASN A 165 20.61 0.26 17.23
C ASN A 165 20.54 1.25 16.05
N TYR A 166 19.39 1.88 15.84
CA TYR A 166 19.11 2.75 14.70
C TYR A 166 18.45 4.08 15.08
N ALA A 167 18.44 4.47 16.37
CA ALA A 167 17.94 5.77 16.83
C ALA A 167 18.46 6.98 16.02
N SER A 168 19.74 6.93 15.63
CA SER A 168 20.45 7.97 14.87
C SER A 168 20.50 7.72 13.37
N SER A 169 19.85 6.68 12.86
CA SER A 169 19.74 6.47 11.42
C SER A 169 18.95 7.59 10.77
N SER A 170 19.35 7.98 9.56
CA SER A 170 18.67 9.00 8.77
C SER A 170 18.84 8.72 7.27
N GLY A 171 18.04 9.41 6.45
CA GLY A 171 18.05 9.27 5.00
C GLY A 171 17.77 7.84 4.55
N THR A 172 18.49 7.39 3.53
CA THR A 172 18.25 6.11 2.84
C THR A 172 18.45 4.90 3.75
N LEU A 173 19.24 5.02 4.81
CA LEU A 173 19.36 3.97 5.82
C LEU A 173 18.09 3.88 6.68
N ALA A 174 17.51 5.01 7.08
CA ALA A 174 16.24 5.02 7.81
C ALA A 174 15.10 4.46 6.94
N ASP A 175 15.07 4.78 5.64
CA ASP A 175 14.12 4.21 4.69
C ASP A 175 14.20 2.68 4.65
N ALA A 176 15.40 2.14 4.48
CA ALA A 176 15.61 0.69 4.40
C ALA A 176 15.27 -0.01 5.73
N VAL A 177 15.62 0.59 6.87
CA VAL A 177 15.28 0.07 8.20
C VAL A 177 13.76 0.07 8.42
N PHE A 178 13.06 1.13 8.00
CA PHE A 178 11.60 1.18 8.02
C PHE A 178 11.00 0.04 7.20
N VAL A 179 11.41 -0.11 5.94
CA VAL A 179 10.90 -1.16 5.04
C VAL A 179 11.12 -2.56 5.62
N MET A 180 12.29 -2.81 6.20
CA MET A 180 12.60 -4.11 6.81
C MET A 180 11.78 -4.39 8.07
N LEU A 181 11.62 -3.39 8.96
CA LEU A 181 10.84 -3.54 10.18
C LEU A 181 9.33 -3.68 9.88
N GLU A 182 8.79 -2.83 9.00
CA GLU A 182 7.39 -2.89 8.57
C GLU A 182 7.09 -4.26 7.95
N ASN A 183 7.94 -4.73 7.04
CA ASN A 183 7.76 -6.04 6.43
C ASN A 183 7.79 -7.19 7.45
N PHE A 184 8.63 -7.11 8.48
CA PHE A 184 8.65 -8.10 9.56
C PHE A 184 7.33 -8.07 10.33
N LEU A 185 6.86 -6.90 10.77
CA LEU A 185 5.60 -6.77 11.51
C LEU A 185 4.38 -7.19 10.68
N SER A 186 4.32 -6.84 9.39
CA SER A 186 3.23 -7.28 8.50
C SER A 186 3.27 -8.78 8.22
N THR A 187 4.45 -9.40 8.26
CA THR A 187 4.57 -10.85 8.19
C THR A 187 4.02 -11.50 9.46
N MET A 188 4.29 -10.91 10.63
CA MET A 188 3.68 -11.35 11.89
C MET A 188 2.16 -11.19 11.89
N GLU A 189 1.63 -10.06 11.40
CA GLU A 189 0.19 -9.83 11.27
C GLU A 189 -0.50 -10.95 10.46
N ARG A 190 0.10 -11.31 9.32
CA ARG A 190 -0.44 -12.32 8.40
C ARG A 190 -0.27 -13.76 8.90
N GLU A 191 0.89 -14.10 9.46
CA GLU A 191 1.26 -15.48 9.78
C GLU A 191 1.03 -15.84 11.27
N GLY A 192 0.93 -14.84 12.15
CA GLY A 192 0.80 -15.04 13.59
C GLY A 192 -0.58 -15.47 14.07
N MET A 193 -1.62 -15.37 13.23
CA MET A 193 -3.02 -15.65 13.58
C MET A 193 -3.50 -14.93 14.86
N PHE A 194 -2.95 -13.74 15.11
CA PHE A 194 -3.20 -12.97 16.33
C PHE A 194 -4.67 -12.55 16.50
N TYR A 195 -5.41 -12.45 15.40
CA TYR A 195 -6.84 -12.19 15.38
C TYR A 195 -7.66 -13.22 16.19
N LYS A 196 -7.18 -14.44 16.39
CA LYS A 196 -7.88 -15.45 17.20
C LYS A 196 -8.02 -15.03 18.67
N GLU A 197 -7.00 -14.38 19.23
CA GLU A 197 -7.08 -13.87 20.60
C GLU A 197 -8.10 -12.73 20.72
N THR A 198 -8.35 -11.97 19.63
CA THR A 198 -9.32 -10.87 19.61
C THR A 198 -10.73 -11.32 19.24
N GLU A 199 -10.89 -12.43 18.51
CA GLU A 199 -12.17 -13.10 18.26
C GLU A 199 -12.78 -13.68 19.56
N ASP A 200 -11.95 -14.31 20.39
CA ASP A 200 -12.39 -14.88 21.68
C ASP A 200 -12.61 -13.80 22.77
N PHE A 201 -12.26 -12.54 22.50
CA PHE A 201 -12.39 -11.44 23.44
C PHE A 201 -13.79 -10.81 23.39
N THR A 202 -14.37 -10.51 24.55
CA THR A 202 -15.67 -9.83 24.64
C THR A 202 -15.48 -8.31 24.56
N TRP A 203 -15.75 -7.76 23.39
CA TRP A 203 -15.74 -6.31 23.14
C TRP A 203 -17.11 -5.69 23.47
N THR A 204 -17.10 -4.48 24.03
CA THR A 204 -18.30 -3.65 24.20
C THR A 204 -18.56 -2.82 22.96
N ASP A 205 -19.80 -2.35 22.76
CA ASP A 205 -20.13 -1.43 21.67
C ASP A 205 -19.27 -0.15 21.71
N SER A 206 -18.94 0.33 22.91
CA SER A 206 -18.03 1.46 23.08
C SER A 206 -16.60 1.12 22.66
N ASP A 207 -16.14 -0.11 22.84
CA ASP A 207 -14.81 -0.50 22.35
C ASP A 207 -14.77 -0.50 20.82
N PHE A 208 -15.79 -1.07 20.18
CA PHE A 208 -15.91 -1.08 18.73
C PHE A 208 -15.90 0.35 18.16
N GLU A 209 -16.73 1.23 18.70
CA GLU A 209 -16.78 2.63 18.28
C GLU A 209 -15.42 3.32 18.50
N ASP A 210 -14.78 3.07 19.65
CA ASP A 210 -13.48 3.67 19.95
C ASP A 210 -12.38 3.18 19.01
N ILE A 211 -12.41 1.90 18.63
CA ILE A 211 -11.45 1.30 17.70
C ILE A 211 -11.70 1.83 16.28
N PHE A 212 -12.96 1.87 15.85
CA PHE A 212 -13.34 2.36 14.53
C PHE A 212 -12.98 3.83 14.32
N GLN A 213 -13.16 4.67 15.35
CA GLN A 213 -12.81 6.10 15.33
C GLN A 213 -11.34 6.39 15.65
N ASP A 214 -10.49 5.37 15.74
CA ASP A 214 -9.07 5.50 16.09
C ASP A 214 -8.81 6.29 17.39
N ARG A 215 -9.69 6.07 18.39
CA ARG A 215 -9.63 6.73 19.72
C ARG A 215 -9.50 5.75 20.89
N PHE A 216 -9.33 4.46 20.59
CA PHE A 216 -9.22 3.40 21.59
C PHE A 216 -7.92 3.48 22.40
N ASP A 217 -8.03 3.49 23.73
CA ASP A 217 -6.86 3.39 24.62
C ASP A 217 -6.38 1.94 24.70
N MET A 218 -5.25 1.66 24.05
CA MET A 218 -4.63 0.33 24.08
C MET A 218 -4.30 -0.16 25.50
N ASN A 219 -4.23 0.70 26.52
CA ASN A 219 -4.02 0.31 27.92
C ASN A 219 -5.29 -0.18 28.65
N LYS A 220 -6.47 -0.04 28.03
CA LYS A 220 -7.76 -0.39 28.63
C LYS A 220 -7.82 -1.86 29.09
N TYR A 221 -7.27 -2.78 28.29
CA TYR A 221 -7.22 -4.20 28.60
C TYR A 221 -5.78 -4.76 28.60
N PRO A 222 -5.48 -5.79 29.42
CA PRO A 222 -4.19 -6.49 29.34
C PRO A 222 -3.89 -7.03 27.94
N LEU A 223 -4.91 -7.53 27.23
CA LEU A 223 -4.80 -8.04 25.87
C LEU A 223 -4.32 -6.93 24.91
N THR A 224 -5.04 -5.81 24.86
CA THR A 224 -4.70 -4.69 23.98
C THR A 224 -3.37 -4.06 24.36
N LYS A 225 -3.04 -4.01 25.65
CA LYS A 225 -1.75 -3.49 26.11
C LYS A 225 -0.59 -4.34 25.58
N LYS A 226 -0.72 -5.68 25.64
CA LYS A 226 0.25 -6.63 25.08
C LYS A 226 0.43 -6.40 23.57
N TYR A 227 -0.63 -6.20 22.80
CA TYR A 227 -0.54 -5.87 21.37
C TYR A 227 0.14 -4.51 21.12
N GLY A 228 -0.27 -3.48 21.86
CA GLY A 228 0.30 -2.13 21.78
C GLY A 228 1.81 -2.08 22.03
N GLN A 229 2.29 -2.89 22.97
CA GLN A 229 3.72 -3.03 23.30
C GLN A 229 4.52 -3.75 22.21
N ASN A 230 3.85 -4.55 21.38
CA ASN A 230 4.47 -5.41 20.38
C ASN A 230 4.29 -4.91 18.94
N GLY A 231 3.87 -3.66 18.77
CA GLY A 231 3.82 -3.02 17.45
C GLY A 231 2.47 -3.06 16.75
N PHE A 232 1.41 -3.43 17.47
CA PHE A 232 0.07 -3.56 16.89
C PHE A 232 -0.91 -2.57 17.53
N ARG A 233 -1.87 -2.10 16.74
CA ARG A 233 -3.09 -1.43 17.19
C ARG A 233 -4.29 -2.31 16.88
N MET A 234 -5.47 -1.95 17.40
CA MET A 234 -6.71 -2.62 17.03
C MET A 234 -7.34 -1.92 15.82
N GLU A 235 -8.01 -2.71 14.99
CA GLU A 235 -8.89 -2.25 13.93
C GLU A 235 -10.20 -3.02 14.02
N ALA A 236 -11.29 -2.39 13.59
CA ALA A 236 -12.62 -2.97 13.58
C ALA A 236 -13.18 -2.90 12.16
N ALA A 237 -13.62 -4.05 11.64
CA ALA A 237 -14.32 -4.14 10.36
C ALA A 237 -15.29 -5.33 10.41
N GLU A 238 -16.46 -5.18 9.78
CA GLU A 238 -17.45 -6.26 9.64
C GLU A 238 -17.83 -6.95 10.97
N GLY A 239 -17.93 -6.16 12.05
CA GLY A 239 -18.28 -6.67 13.39
C GLY A 239 -17.17 -7.46 14.09
N SER A 240 -15.95 -7.46 13.56
CA SER A 240 -14.78 -8.10 14.15
C SER A 240 -13.73 -7.08 14.56
N VAL A 241 -12.98 -7.38 15.63
CA VAL A 241 -11.77 -6.64 16.02
C VAL A 241 -10.54 -7.50 15.76
N PHE A 242 -9.52 -6.93 15.15
CA PHE A 242 -8.27 -7.62 14.85
C PHE A 242 -7.05 -6.70 15.03
N PRO A 243 -5.88 -7.26 15.38
CA PRO A 243 -4.66 -6.50 15.49
C PRO A 243 -4.05 -6.23 14.11
N VAL A 244 -3.66 -4.99 13.86
CA VAL A 244 -2.92 -4.56 12.66
C VAL A 244 -1.64 -3.82 13.05
N VAL A 245 -0.65 -3.77 12.16
CA VAL A 245 0.59 -3.01 12.37
C VAL A 245 0.26 -1.55 12.74
N ASP A 246 0.90 -1.05 13.80
CA ASP A 246 0.73 0.31 14.28
C ASP A 246 1.56 1.30 13.44
N TRP A 247 1.00 1.70 12.30
CA TRP A 247 1.59 2.68 11.40
C TRP A 247 1.78 4.06 12.04
N PHE A 248 1.01 4.42 13.08
CA PHE A 248 1.18 5.68 13.79
C PHE A 248 2.47 5.69 14.59
N LYS A 249 2.74 4.63 15.37
CA LYS A 249 4.01 4.47 16.08
C LYS A 249 5.21 4.35 15.14
N LEU A 250 5.04 3.68 13.99
CA LEU A 250 6.08 3.67 12.96
C LEU A 250 6.33 5.09 12.42
N GLY A 251 5.26 5.84 12.14
CA GLY A 251 5.33 7.24 11.72
C GLY A 251 6.09 8.12 12.71
N ASP A 252 5.72 8.07 13.99
CA ASP A 252 6.36 8.83 15.07
C ASP A 252 7.88 8.60 15.13
N PHE A 253 8.32 7.37 14.85
CA PHE A 253 9.73 7.04 14.83
C PHE A 253 10.40 7.41 13.50
N PHE A 254 9.78 7.22 12.34
CA PHE A 254 10.48 7.31 11.06
C PHE A 254 10.31 8.63 10.31
N VAL A 255 9.16 9.32 10.39
CA VAL A 255 8.84 10.52 9.57
C VAL A 255 9.93 11.59 9.63
N GLY A 256 10.53 11.83 10.79
CA GLY A 256 11.61 12.81 10.97
C GLY A 256 13.02 12.33 10.58
N ARG A 257 13.16 11.09 10.13
CA ARG A 257 14.46 10.42 9.89
C ARG A 257 14.65 9.98 8.45
N VAL A 258 13.57 9.63 7.77
CA VAL A 258 13.57 9.11 6.40
C VAL A 258 13.88 10.19 5.36
N THR A 259 14.10 9.77 4.11
CA THR A 259 14.25 10.71 2.98
C THR A 259 12.94 11.46 2.70
N PRO A 260 12.97 12.63 2.02
CA PRO A 260 11.76 13.38 1.72
C PRO A 260 10.66 12.56 0.99
N PRO A 261 10.96 11.74 -0.04
CA PRO A 261 9.93 10.91 -0.67
C PRO A 261 9.31 9.88 0.29
N MET A 262 10.12 9.24 1.12
CA MET A 262 9.62 8.29 2.11
C MET A 262 8.80 9.01 3.20
N LYS A 263 9.17 10.23 3.57
CA LYS A 263 8.40 11.07 4.49
C LYS A 263 7.00 11.36 3.95
N GLU A 264 6.90 11.87 2.72
CA GLU A 264 5.62 12.15 2.06
C GLU A 264 4.76 10.88 1.95
N TYR A 265 5.37 9.75 1.59
CA TYR A 265 4.71 8.45 1.56
C TYR A 265 4.13 8.06 2.93
N LEU A 266 4.90 8.18 4.00
CA LEU A 266 4.46 7.84 5.36
C LEU A 266 3.35 8.78 5.83
N GLU A 267 3.51 10.09 5.66
CA GLU A 267 2.53 11.09 6.08
C GLU A 267 1.20 10.89 5.34
N GLN A 268 1.22 10.66 4.03
CA GLN A 268 0.01 10.37 3.28
C GLN A 268 -0.63 9.04 3.71
N SER A 269 0.15 7.97 3.83
CA SER A 269 -0.38 6.65 4.22
C SER A 269 -1.06 6.74 5.60
N ILE A 270 -0.43 7.44 6.55
CA ILE A 270 -0.98 7.68 7.89
C ILE A 270 -2.24 8.55 7.85
N ALA A 271 -2.26 9.61 7.03
CA ALA A 271 -3.45 10.45 6.89
C ALA A 271 -4.64 9.69 6.28
N GLU A 272 -4.39 8.80 5.32
CA GLU A 272 -5.42 7.96 4.70
C GLU A 272 -5.93 6.88 5.65
N LEU A 273 -5.09 6.34 6.53
CA LEU A 273 -5.51 5.42 7.59
C LEU A 273 -6.45 6.09 8.60
N LYS A 274 -6.20 7.36 8.97
CA LYS A 274 -7.07 8.14 9.87
C LYS A 274 -8.40 8.54 9.25
N SER A 275 -8.45 8.61 7.93
CA SER A 275 -9.64 8.99 7.17
C SER A 275 -9.98 7.83 6.24
N TYR A 276 -10.46 6.75 6.84
CA TYR A 276 -10.81 5.54 6.12
C TYR A 276 -11.86 5.82 5.04
N ALA A 277 -11.63 5.30 3.82
CA ALA A 277 -12.40 5.70 2.65
C ALA A 277 -13.58 4.77 2.32
N TYR A 278 -13.58 3.53 2.81
CA TYR A 278 -14.43 2.46 2.26
C TYR A 278 -15.09 1.54 3.29
N ASP A 279 -16.33 1.75 3.68
CA ASP A 279 -17.02 0.84 4.60
C ASP A 279 -18.11 0.04 3.90
N ASP A 280 -18.21 -1.26 4.20
CA ASP A 280 -19.14 -2.21 3.58
C ASP A 280 -19.30 -2.01 2.06
N GLY A 281 -18.19 -1.97 1.31
CA GLY A 281 -18.21 -1.77 -0.15
C GLY A 281 -18.71 -0.40 -0.63
N GLY A 282 -19.00 0.54 0.27
CA GLY A 282 -19.39 1.92 0.00
C GLY A 282 -18.22 2.89 0.18
N ILE A 283 -18.35 4.10 -0.34
CA ILE A 283 -17.41 5.20 -0.12
C ILE A 283 -17.96 6.06 1.03
N VAL A 284 -17.24 6.13 2.15
CA VAL A 284 -17.71 6.84 3.37
C VAL A 284 -17.08 8.23 3.56
N ILE A 285 -16.21 8.64 2.65
CA ILE A 285 -15.66 10.00 2.58
C ILE A 285 -16.12 10.70 1.30
N GLY A 286 -15.95 12.02 1.21
CA GLY A 286 -16.30 12.76 0.00
C GLY A 286 -15.54 12.28 -1.24
N LEU A 287 -16.23 12.14 -2.37
CA LEU A 287 -15.61 11.80 -3.67
C LEU A 287 -14.54 12.83 -4.08
N ASP A 288 -14.66 14.08 -3.64
CA ASP A 288 -13.64 15.11 -3.83
C ASP A 288 -12.36 14.83 -3.03
N THR A 289 -12.48 14.17 -1.88
CA THR A 289 -11.33 13.66 -1.09
C THR A 289 -10.67 12.48 -1.80
N ILE A 290 -11.46 11.55 -2.39
CA ILE A 290 -10.93 10.47 -3.24
C ILE A 290 -10.16 11.06 -4.43
N ALA A 291 -10.71 12.08 -5.09
CA ALA A 291 -10.04 12.80 -6.16
C ALA A 291 -8.72 13.45 -5.71
N GLN A 292 -8.70 14.08 -4.53
CA GLN A 292 -7.47 14.65 -3.97
C GLN A 292 -6.40 13.59 -3.71
N ARG A 293 -6.77 12.42 -3.17
CA ARG A 293 -5.84 11.30 -2.96
C ARG A 293 -5.30 10.77 -4.29
N ALA A 294 -6.16 10.59 -5.29
CA ALA A 294 -5.75 10.16 -6.63
C ALA A 294 -4.72 11.13 -7.24
N ILE A 295 -4.95 12.44 -7.12
CA ILE A 295 -4.02 13.47 -7.59
C ILE A 295 -2.72 13.50 -6.79
N PHE A 296 -2.78 13.28 -5.47
CA PHE A 296 -1.58 13.16 -4.65
C PHE A 296 -0.69 12.03 -5.16
N TRP A 297 -1.24 10.82 -5.31
CA TRP A 297 -0.46 9.65 -5.74
C TRP A 297 0.04 9.79 -7.17
N GLU A 298 -0.75 10.37 -8.08
CA GLU A 298 -0.29 10.68 -9.44
C GLU A 298 0.95 11.59 -9.44
N LYS A 299 0.91 12.69 -8.68
CA LYS A 299 2.04 13.60 -8.56
C LYS A 299 3.23 12.95 -7.87
N PHE A 300 2.98 12.20 -6.80
CA PHE A 300 4.03 11.48 -6.07
C PHE A 300 4.77 10.51 -6.99
N ASN A 301 4.05 9.71 -7.77
CA ASN A 301 4.62 8.73 -8.68
C ASN A 301 5.37 9.38 -9.85
N GLN A 302 4.90 10.54 -10.34
CA GLN A 302 5.61 11.32 -11.35
C GLN A 302 6.93 11.90 -10.82
N MET A 303 6.94 12.43 -9.60
CA MET A 303 8.14 12.99 -8.98
C MET A 303 9.11 11.91 -8.49
N ASN A 304 8.61 10.75 -8.11
CA ASN A 304 9.37 9.64 -7.55
C ASN A 304 9.21 8.34 -8.36
N PRO A 305 9.57 8.32 -9.66
CA PRO A 305 9.27 7.20 -10.56
C PRO A 305 9.97 5.89 -10.17
N TYR A 306 11.02 5.98 -9.34
CA TYR A 306 11.81 4.89 -8.81
C TYR A 306 11.69 4.73 -7.29
N PHE A 307 10.59 5.20 -6.70
CA PHE A 307 10.34 5.02 -5.28
C PHE A 307 10.41 3.53 -4.90
N VAL A 308 11.02 3.23 -3.74
CA VAL A 308 11.30 1.85 -3.31
C VAL A 308 10.02 1.02 -3.12
N ARG A 309 8.89 1.65 -2.74
CA ARG A 309 7.55 1.04 -2.69
C ARG A 309 6.67 1.49 -3.87
N GLY A 310 7.30 1.70 -5.03
CA GLY A 310 6.65 2.28 -6.21
C GLY A 310 5.56 1.40 -6.81
N TYR A 311 5.58 0.09 -6.58
CA TYR A 311 4.49 -0.79 -7.01
C TYR A 311 3.22 -0.48 -6.20
N GLU A 312 3.34 -0.39 -4.87
CA GLU A 312 2.22 -0.11 -3.99
C GLU A 312 1.61 1.26 -4.28
N THR A 313 2.42 2.30 -4.46
CA THR A 313 1.92 3.67 -4.70
C THR A 313 1.27 3.81 -6.07
N LYS A 314 1.75 3.11 -7.10
CA LYS A 314 1.12 3.07 -8.43
C LYS A 314 -0.19 2.30 -8.43
N GLU A 315 -0.27 1.19 -7.69
CA GLU A 315 -1.53 0.46 -7.53
C GLU A 315 -2.57 1.29 -6.75
N THR A 316 -2.17 2.04 -5.73
CA THR A 316 -3.06 2.98 -5.03
C THR A 316 -3.58 4.07 -5.96
N GLU A 317 -2.70 4.71 -6.75
CA GLU A 317 -3.10 5.70 -7.76
C GLU A 317 -4.11 5.10 -8.76
N ARG A 318 -3.79 3.93 -9.33
CA ARG A 318 -4.63 3.22 -10.29
C ARG A 318 -6.01 2.91 -9.71
N TRP A 319 -6.05 2.39 -8.49
CA TRP A 319 -7.29 2.04 -7.81
C TRP A 319 -8.18 3.27 -7.56
N LEU A 320 -7.61 4.36 -7.03
CA LEU A 320 -8.37 5.58 -6.77
C LEU A 320 -8.92 6.19 -8.08
N ARG A 321 -8.13 6.17 -9.16
CA ARG A 321 -8.60 6.60 -10.48
C ARG A 321 -9.74 5.72 -10.99
N MET A 322 -9.67 4.41 -10.79
CA MET A 322 -10.72 3.46 -11.15
C MET A 322 -12.01 3.72 -10.36
N VAL A 323 -11.92 3.91 -9.04
CA VAL A 323 -13.08 4.22 -8.20
C VAL A 323 -13.82 5.47 -8.68
N LEU A 324 -13.11 6.49 -9.19
CA LEU A 324 -13.74 7.72 -9.68
C LEU A 324 -14.49 7.57 -11.01
N VAL A 325 -14.31 6.48 -11.75
CA VAL A 325 -15.03 6.21 -13.02
C VAL A 325 -15.88 4.94 -12.99
N SER A 326 -15.69 4.09 -12.00
CA SER A 326 -16.47 2.85 -11.82
C SER A 326 -17.36 2.86 -10.59
N GLY A 327 -17.02 3.67 -9.58
CA GLY A 327 -17.65 3.62 -8.27
C GLY A 327 -17.27 2.36 -7.50
N THR A 328 -18.03 2.08 -6.44
CA THR A 328 -17.96 0.84 -5.67
C THR A 328 -19.35 0.21 -5.57
N ASP A 329 -19.45 -1.00 -5.03
CA ASP A 329 -20.70 -1.78 -4.97
C ASP A 329 -21.83 -1.00 -4.28
N ASN A 330 -21.56 -0.35 -3.14
CA ASN A 330 -22.53 0.45 -2.39
C ASN A 330 -22.42 1.96 -2.66
N THR A 331 -21.60 2.38 -3.62
CA THR A 331 -21.56 3.78 -4.11
C THR A 331 -21.32 3.78 -5.62
N PRO A 332 -22.31 3.30 -6.40
CA PRO A 332 -22.12 3.11 -7.84
C PRO A 332 -22.18 4.45 -8.59
N VAL A 333 -21.49 4.49 -9.74
CA VAL A 333 -21.63 5.60 -10.69
C VAL A 333 -23.04 5.68 -11.25
N PHE A 334 -23.68 4.54 -11.46
CA PHE A 334 -25.00 4.43 -12.06
C PHE A 334 -26.03 3.98 -11.02
N ASP A 335 -27.15 4.67 -10.98
CA ASP A 335 -28.31 4.31 -10.17
C ASP A 335 -28.88 2.94 -10.61
N TYR A 336 -29.15 2.07 -9.64
CA TYR A 336 -29.59 0.69 -9.91
C TYR A 336 -30.98 0.62 -10.57
N ASP A 337 -31.87 1.58 -10.30
CA ASP A 337 -33.25 1.53 -10.78
C ASP A 337 -33.37 2.02 -12.22
N ASN A 338 -32.62 3.07 -12.56
CA ASN A 338 -32.78 3.77 -13.83
C ASN A 338 -31.53 3.78 -14.72
N ASN A 339 -30.43 3.19 -14.25
CA ASN A 339 -29.13 3.10 -14.93
C ASN A 339 -28.52 4.45 -15.32
N LYS A 340 -28.96 5.57 -14.72
CA LYS A 340 -28.40 6.90 -14.99
C LYS A 340 -27.25 7.22 -14.04
N ILE A 341 -26.34 8.06 -14.51
CA ILE A 341 -25.27 8.58 -13.66
C ILE A 341 -25.85 9.36 -12.48
N THR A 342 -25.37 9.05 -11.27
CA THR A 342 -25.74 9.74 -10.03
C THR A 342 -25.19 11.18 -10.00
N ASP A 343 -25.84 12.06 -9.24
CA ASP A 343 -25.46 13.48 -9.21
C ASP A 343 -24.11 13.70 -8.49
N ASP A 344 -23.76 12.85 -7.52
CA ASP A 344 -22.48 12.89 -6.83
C ASP A 344 -21.29 12.65 -7.80
N PHE A 345 -21.42 11.68 -8.70
CA PHE A 345 -20.38 11.43 -9.70
C PHE A 345 -20.30 12.53 -10.76
N LYS A 346 -21.45 13.09 -11.21
CA LYS A 346 -21.42 14.28 -12.10
C LYS A 346 -20.69 15.45 -11.43
N LYS A 347 -20.98 15.68 -10.14
CA LYS A 347 -20.37 16.77 -9.37
C LYS A 347 -18.87 16.57 -9.21
N VAL A 348 -18.41 15.38 -8.82
CA VAL A 348 -16.97 15.15 -8.66
C VAL A 348 -16.23 15.21 -10.00
N TRP A 349 -16.83 14.73 -11.09
CA TRP A 349 -16.22 14.85 -12.42
C TRP A 349 -16.05 16.31 -12.83
N ALA A 350 -17.07 17.14 -12.63
CA ALA A 350 -16.96 18.58 -12.88
C ALA A 350 -15.83 19.22 -12.03
N ILE A 351 -15.73 18.86 -10.75
CA ILE A 351 -14.64 19.33 -9.87
C ILE A 351 -13.27 18.89 -10.40
N ILE A 352 -13.12 17.64 -10.84
CA ILE A 352 -11.86 17.11 -11.36
C ILE A 352 -11.42 17.87 -12.62
N LEU A 353 -12.35 18.06 -13.56
CA LEU A 353 -12.07 18.73 -14.83
C LEU A 353 -11.73 20.21 -14.65
N ASP A 354 -12.34 20.88 -13.67
CA ASP A 354 -12.07 22.29 -13.34
C ASP A 354 -10.77 22.48 -12.54
N LYS A 355 -10.57 21.71 -11.47
CA LYS A 355 -9.45 21.91 -10.53
C LYS A 355 -8.16 21.25 -10.95
N TYR A 356 -8.21 20.14 -11.69
CA TYR A 356 -7.03 19.36 -12.04
C TYR A 356 -6.83 19.19 -13.54
N PRO A 357 -6.98 20.26 -14.36
CA PRO A 357 -6.79 20.16 -15.80
C PRO A 357 -5.37 19.70 -16.11
N GLY A 358 -5.22 18.83 -17.12
CA GLY A 358 -3.93 18.30 -17.57
C GLY A 358 -3.42 17.09 -16.79
N THR A 359 -4.10 16.68 -15.71
CA THR A 359 -3.78 15.43 -15.00
C THR A 359 -4.30 14.21 -15.77
N GLN A 360 -3.66 13.07 -15.57
CA GLN A 360 -4.12 11.81 -16.16
C GLN A 360 -5.49 11.40 -15.59
N LEU A 361 -5.76 11.70 -14.32
CA LEU A 361 -7.11 11.59 -13.75
C LEU A 361 -8.14 12.42 -14.53
N ALA A 362 -7.88 13.70 -14.80
CA ALA A 362 -8.82 14.54 -15.54
C ALA A 362 -9.03 14.06 -16.98
N LYS A 363 -7.98 13.56 -17.64
CA LYS A 363 -8.09 12.94 -18.95
C LYS A 363 -9.01 11.71 -18.92
N THR A 364 -8.80 10.80 -17.96
CA THR A 364 -9.63 9.59 -17.80
C THR A 364 -11.09 9.93 -17.48
N VAL A 365 -11.33 10.88 -16.58
CA VAL A 365 -12.68 11.37 -16.25
C VAL A 365 -13.34 12.01 -17.47
N LYS A 366 -12.60 12.80 -18.25
CA LYS A 366 -13.13 13.41 -19.49
C LYS A 366 -13.55 12.34 -20.49
N GLU A 367 -12.66 11.39 -20.79
CA GLU A 367 -12.93 10.29 -21.71
C GLU A 367 -14.20 9.52 -21.31
N PHE A 368 -14.32 9.16 -20.02
CA PHE A 368 -15.45 8.41 -19.54
C PHE A 368 -16.75 9.22 -19.52
N SER A 369 -16.72 10.45 -19.00
CA SER A 369 -17.92 11.31 -18.93
C SER A 369 -18.43 11.70 -20.32
N ASP A 370 -17.55 11.94 -21.30
CA ASP A 370 -17.94 12.17 -22.70
C ASP A 370 -18.62 10.94 -23.31
N LEU A 371 -18.08 9.73 -23.06
CA LEU A 371 -18.70 8.47 -23.48
C LEU A 371 -20.09 8.31 -22.86
N CYS A 372 -20.23 8.52 -21.56
CA CYS A 372 -21.53 8.44 -20.89
C CYS A 372 -22.52 9.46 -21.47
N ALA A 373 -22.08 10.69 -21.76
CA ALA A 373 -22.93 11.71 -22.39
C ALA A 373 -23.40 11.28 -23.78
N ALA A 374 -22.51 10.73 -24.61
CA ALA A 374 -22.84 10.21 -25.94
C ALA A 374 -23.84 9.04 -25.89
N GLU A 375 -23.80 8.24 -24.81
CA GLU A 375 -24.70 7.12 -24.56
C GLU A 375 -25.95 7.51 -23.73
N GLY A 376 -26.28 8.81 -23.72
CA GLY A 376 -27.52 9.33 -23.10
C GLY A 376 -27.50 9.35 -21.57
N GLY A 377 -26.32 9.34 -20.97
CA GLY A 377 -26.09 9.35 -19.53
C GLY A 377 -26.44 8.03 -18.83
N LYS A 378 -26.45 6.92 -19.57
CA LYS A 378 -26.87 5.60 -19.09
C LYS A 378 -25.75 4.56 -19.14
N ARG A 379 -25.86 3.55 -18.30
CA ARG A 379 -25.02 2.34 -18.32
C ARG A 379 -25.38 1.45 -19.51
N THR A 380 -24.87 1.76 -20.70
CA THR A 380 -25.01 0.91 -21.89
C THR A 380 -23.89 -0.13 -21.95
N GLN A 381 -24.03 -1.14 -22.81
CA GLN A 381 -22.97 -2.16 -23.00
C GLN A 381 -21.61 -1.53 -23.31
N LYS A 382 -21.55 -0.46 -24.12
CA LYS A 382 -20.29 0.22 -24.43
C LYS A 382 -19.65 0.87 -23.19
N VAL A 383 -20.47 1.44 -22.32
CA VAL A 383 -20.00 2.04 -21.05
C VAL A 383 -19.45 0.95 -20.13
N GLU A 384 -20.14 -0.19 -20.03
CA GLU A 384 -19.68 -1.34 -19.25
C GLU A 384 -18.40 -1.94 -19.82
N ASP A 385 -18.32 -2.12 -21.14
CA ASP A 385 -17.13 -2.61 -21.81
C ASP A 385 -15.95 -1.68 -21.58
N TRP A 386 -16.16 -0.36 -21.60
CA TRP A 386 -15.13 0.62 -21.28
C TRP A 386 -14.65 0.44 -19.83
N GLN A 387 -15.56 0.34 -18.85
CA GLN A 387 -15.20 0.16 -17.43
C GLN A 387 -14.44 -1.14 -17.20
N ASN A 388 -14.90 -2.24 -17.80
CA ASN A 388 -14.24 -3.56 -17.72
C ASN A 388 -12.85 -3.52 -18.34
N ASN A 389 -12.71 -2.92 -19.52
CA ASN A 389 -11.42 -2.77 -20.17
C ASN A 389 -10.48 -1.90 -19.35
N PHE A 390 -10.98 -0.78 -18.81
CA PHE A 390 -10.19 0.12 -17.96
C PHE A 390 -9.71 -0.58 -16.68
N ALA A 391 -10.58 -1.33 -16.01
CA ALA A 391 -10.23 -2.10 -14.81
C ALA A 391 -9.18 -3.19 -15.08
N ASN A 392 -9.20 -3.76 -16.29
CA ASN A 392 -8.26 -4.80 -16.74
C ASN A 392 -6.95 -4.25 -17.32
N ARG A 393 -6.80 -2.93 -17.52
CA ARG A 393 -5.50 -2.34 -17.87
C ARG A 393 -4.55 -2.54 -16.70
N THR A 394 -3.56 -3.40 -16.89
CA THR A 394 -2.47 -3.59 -15.94
C THR A 394 -1.30 -2.72 -16.36
N GLY A 395 -0.96 -1.71 -15.55
CA GLY A 395 0.34 -1.02 -15.60
C GLY A 395 0.71 -0.25 -16.88
N GLU A 396 -0.21 0.53 -17.47
CA GLU A 396 0.17 1.59 -18.44
C GLU A 396 0.73 2.83 -17.74
#